data_AF-A0A4Q7DMB0-F1
#
_entry.id   AF-A0A4Q7DMB0-F1
#
_cell.length_a   1.000
_cell.length_b   1.000
_cell.length_c   1.000
_cell.angle_alpha   90.00
_cell.angle_beta   90.00
_cell.angle_gamma   90.00
#
_symmetry.space_group_name_H-M   'P 1'
#
loop_
_entity.id
_entity.type
_entity.pdbx_description
1 polymer ?
#
loop_
_entity_poly.entity_id
_entity_poly.type
_entity_poly.pdbx_seq_one_letter_code
_entity_poly.pdbx_strand_id
1 'polypeptide(L)' 'MEIKLRFLAEKEVAQLDRLAKQRKISRQEYLRRLIRKELMSAGEFLEMDSESKIRLALASQLKKNNDLIHVLITQIEERN' A
#
# COMPACT_ATOMS: atom_id res chain seq x y z
N MET A 1 -12.48 9.26 -11.69
CA MET A 1 -13.44 8.59 -10.80
C MET A 1 -14.08 9.64 -9.91
N GLU A 2 -15.39 9.84 -10.00
CA GLU A 2 -16.13 10.83 -9.19
C GLU A 2 -16.78 10.11 -8.00
N ILE A 3 -16.32 10.41 -6.78
CA ILE A 3 -16.87 9.80 -5.55
C ILE A 3 -17.93 10.75 -4.99
N LYS A 4 -19.18 10.29 -4.94
CA LYS A 4 -20.28 11.05 -4.32
C LYS A 4 -20.42 10.64 -2.85
N LEU A 5 -20.01 11.53 -1.95
CA LEU A 5 -20.26 11.37 -0.51
C LEU A 5 -21.73 11.69 -0.22
N ARG A 6 -22.44 10.74 0.41
CA ARG A 6 -23.83 10.89 0.85
C ARG A 6 -23.86 10.82 2.38
N PHE A 7 -24.92 11.36 2.99
CA PHE A 7 -25.18 11.30 4.43
C PHE A 7 -24.21 12.05 5.34
N LEU A 8 -23.63 13.18 4.88
CA LEU A 8 -22.90 14.09 5.78
C LEU A 8 -23.90 14.96 6.53
N ALA A 9 -23.79 15.02 7.86
CA ALA A 9 -24.58 15.94 8.66
C ALA A 9 -24.16 17.39 8.38
N GLU A 10 -25.10 18.34 8.44
CA GLU A 10 -24.82 19.75 8.17
C GLU A 10 -23.67 20.32 9.01
N LYS A 11 -23.56 19.87 10.26
CA LYS A 11 -22.48 20.25 11.18
C LYS A 11 -21.11 19.79 10.67
N GLU A 12 -21.02 18.59 10.10
CA GLU A 12 -19.79 18.03 9.56
C GLU A 12 -19.36 18.76 8.28
N VAL A 13 -20.33 19.10 7.42
CA VAL A 13 -20.09 19.91 6.23
C VAL A 13 -19.56 21.29 6.60
N ALA A 14 -20.18 21.95 7.58
CA ALA A 14 -19.73 23.25 8.08
C ALA A 14 -18.31 23.19 8.66
N GLN A 15 -17.96 22.10 9.35
CA GLN A 15 -16.61 21.88 9.86
C GLN A 15 -15.60 21.69 8.73
N LEU A 16 -15.93 20.90 7.70
CA LEU A 16 -15.09 20.70 6.52
C LEU A 16 -14.84 22.01 5.76
N ASP A 17 -15.88 22.83 5.58
CA ASP A 17 -15.77 24.12 4.89
C ASP A 17 -14.88 25.12 5.66
N ARG A 18 -14.98 25.14 7.00
CA ARG A 18 -14.08 25.94 7.84
C ARG A 18 -12.62 25.52 7.68
N LEU A 19 -12.34 24.22 7.73
CA LEU A 19 -10.99 23.67 7.61
C LEU A 19 -10.39 23.90 6.20
N ALA A 20 -11.21 23.75 5.16
CA ALA A 20 -10.82 24.06 3.79
C ALA A 20 -10.48 25.55 3.61
N LYS A 21 -11.29 26.45 4.19
CA LYS A 21 -11.07 27.90 4.17
C LYS A 21 -9.79 28.31 4.88
N GLN A 22 -9.49 27.74 6.05
CA GLN A 22 -8.24 27.98 6.78
C GLN A 22 -7.01 27.65 5.93
N ARG A 23 -7.10 26.61 5.10
CA ARG A 23 -6.02 26.15 4.21
C ARG A 23 -6.05 26.80 2.82
N LYS A 24 -6.97 27.74 2.57
CA LYS A 24 -7.16 28.43 1.28
C LYS A 24 -7.34 27.47 0.10
N ILE A 25 -8.03 26.35 0.30
CA ILE A 25 -8.33 25.36 -0.74
C ILE A 25 -9.83 25.07 -0.81
N SER A 26 -10.28 24.48 -1.92
CA SER A 26 -11.68 24.05 -2.05
C SER A 26 -11.98 22.89 -1.11
N ARG A 27 -13.24 22.74 -0.70
CA ARG A 27 -13.71 21.59 0.10
C ARG A 27 -13.36 20.25 -0.55
N GLN A 28 -13.52 20.15 -1.88
CA GLN A 28 -13.19 18.94 -2.64
C GLN A 28 -11.70 18.60 -2.56
N GLU A 29 -10.84 19.60 -2.71
CA GLU A 29 -9.38 19.40 -2.63
C GLU A 29 -8.94 19.08 -1.19
N TYR A 30 -9.58 19.70 -0.20
CA TYR A 30 -9.36 19.35 1.21
C TYR A 30 -9.70 17.88 1.48
N LEU A 31 -10.88 17.42 1.05
CA LEU A 31 -11.29 16.02 1.20
C LEU A 31 -10.36 15.07 0.44
N ARG A 32 -9.94 15.42 -0.78
CA ARG A 32 -8.98 14.63 -1.55
C ARG A 32 -7.66 14.45 -0.79
N ARG A 33 -7.13 15.52 -0.21
CA ARG A 33 -5.90 15.47 0.59
C ARG A 33 -6.07 14.68 1.87
N LEU A 34 -7.21 14.82 2.53
CA LEU A 34 -7.53 14.07 3.74
C LEU A 34 -7.60 12.57 3.44
N ILE A 35 -8.34 12.16 2.40
CA ILE A 35 -8.43 10.76 1.96
C ILE A 35 -7.04 10.23 1.59
N ARG A 36 -6.22 11.00 0.86
CA ARG A 36 -4.84 10.57 0.54
C ARG A 36 -3.98 10.40 1.79
N LYS A 37 -4.09 11.31 2.76
CA LYS A 37 -3.37 11.22 4.03
C LYS A 37 -3.81 9.99 4.82
N GLU A 38 -5.10 9.74 4.92
CA GLU A 38 -5.66 8.55 5.56
C GLU A 38 -5.24 7.27 4.84
N LEU A 39 -5.23 7.25 3.49
CA LEU A 39 -4.74 6.10 2.72
C LEU A 39 -3.23 5.87 2.88
N MET A 40 -2.44 6.93 3.05
CA MET A 40 -1.00 6.80 3.31
C MET A 40 -0.73 6.32 4.74
N SER A 41 -1.48 6.84 5.73
CA SER A 41 -1.39 6.39 7.11
C SER A 41 -1.95 4.98 7.30
N ALA A 42 -3.06 4.65 6.63
CA ALA A 42 -3.57 3.28 6.52
C ALA A 42 -2.64 2.41 5.67
N GLY A 43 -1.82 3.00 4.79
CA GLY A 43 -0.73 2.35 4.07
C GLY A 43 0.45 2.01 4.99
N GLU A 44 0.70 2.80 6.03
CA GLU A 44 1.61 2.46 7.13
C GLU A 44 1.02 1.37 8.05
N PHE A 45 -0.31 1.28 8.16
CA PHE A 45 -1.03 0.19 8.86
C PHE A 45 -1.38 -1.01 7.97
N LEU A 46 -1.20 -0.92 6.65
CA LEU A 46 -1.03 -2.04 5.75
C LEU A 46 0.40 -2.55 5.95
N GLU A 47 0.70 -2.99 7.17
CA GLU A 47 1.69 -4.03 7.34
C GLU A 47 1.32 -5.09 6.32
N MET A 48 2.17 -5.31 5.30
CA MET A 48 1.94 -6.36 4.32
C MET A 48 1.41 -7.57 5.08
N ASP A 49 0.18 -7.97 4.75
CA ASP A 49 -0.51 -9.07 5.40
C ASP A 49 0.51 -10.19 5.61
N SER A 50 0.66 -10.66 6.84
CA SER A 50 1.73 -11.58 7.25
C SER A 50 1.95 -12.72 6.25
N GLU A 51 0.87 -13.20 5.64
CA GLU A 51 0.86 -14.18 4.56
C GLU A 51 1.60 -13.72 3.29
N SER A 52 1.47 -12.47 2.89
CA SER A 52 2.18 -11.88 1.74
C SER A 52 3.68 -11.70 2.02
N LYS A 53 4.09 -11.38 3.26
CA LYS A 53 5.51 -11.40 3.66
C LYS A 53 6.08 -12.82 3.61
N ILE A 54 5.32 -13.80 4.11
CA ILE A 54 5.69 -15.22 4.06
C ILE A 54 5.80 -15.69 2.60
N ARG A 55 4.87 -15.32 1.71
CA ARG A 55 4.93 -15.67 0.29
C ARG A 55 6.17 -15.10 -0.40
N LEU A 56 6.54 -13.86 -0.12
CA LEU A 56 7.77 -13.26 -0.66
C LEU A 56 9.03 -13.96 -0.13
N ALA A 57 9.07 -14.25 1.17
CA ALA A 57 10.19 -14.97 1.79
C ALA A 57 10.34 -16.38 1.21
N LEU A 58 9.23 -17.10 1.05
CA LEU A 58 9.18 -18.43 0.45
C LEU A 58 9.63 -18.40 -1.02
N ALA A 59 9.13 -17.45 -1.82
CA ALA A 59 9.54 -17.29 -3.22
C ALA A 59 11.06 -16.99 -3.33
N SER A 60 11.59 -16.14 -2.46
CA SER A 60 13.03 -15.86 -2.39
C SER A 60 13.83 -17.12 -2.04
N GLN A 61 13.38 -17.91 -1.08
CA GLN A 61 14.06 -19.13 -0.66
C GLN A 61 14.02 -20.21 -1.74
N LEU A 62 12.89 -20.39 -2.43
CA LEU A 62 12.77 -21.33 -3.55
C LEU A 62 13.70 -20.96 -4.69
N LYS A 63 13.84 -19.67 -5.00
CA LYS A 63 14.80 -19.20 -6.01
C LYS A 63 16.24 -19.57 -5.63
N LYS A 64 16.66 -19.27 -4.40
CA LYS A 64 18.00 -19.63 -3.90
C LYS A 64 18.26 -21.13 -3.97
N ASN A 65 17.26 -21.95 -3.60
CA ASN A 65 17.38 -23.40 -3.68
C ASN A 65 17.57 -23.87 -5.14
N ASN A 66 16.82 -23.28 -6.08
CA ASN A 66 16.97 -23.61 -7.49
C ASN A 66 18.35 -23.22 -8.03
N ASP A 67 18.84 -22.03 -7.68
CA ASP A 67 20.18 -21.58 -8.06
C ASP A 67 21.27 -22.53 -7.52
N LEU A 68 21.14 -23.01 -6.27
CA LEU A 68 22.05 -24.00 -5.69
C LEU A 68 21.99 -25.36 -6.39
N ILE A 69 20.78 -25.81 -6.77
CA ILE A 69 20.61 -27.06 -7.53
C ILE A 69 21.32 -26.93 -8.88
N HIS A 70 21.16 -25.80 -9.58
CA HIS A 70 21.86 -25.56 -10.83
C HIS A 70 23.38 -25.61 -10.66
N VAL A 71 23.93 -24.96 -9.62
CA VAL A 71 25.38 -25.02 -9.33
C VAL A 71 25.84 -26.46 -9.07
N LEU A 72 25.08 -27.23 -8.30
CA LEU A 72 25.41 -28.63 -8.01
C LEU A 72 25.40 -29.50 -9.27
N ILE A 73 24.41 -29.31 -10.15
CA ILE A 73 24.33 -30.03 -11.43
C ILE A 73 25.58 -29.71 -12.26
N THR A 74 25.92 -28.43 -12.41
CA THR A 74 27.12 -28.02 -13.17
C THR A 74 28.39 -28.64 -12.59
N GLN A 75 28.55 -28.67 -11.27
CA GLN A 75 29.73 -29.30 -10.64
C GLN A 75 29.78 -30.81 -10.82
N ILE A 76 28.63 -31.49 -10.91
CA ILE A 76 28.57 -32.93 -11.20
C ILE A 76 28.95 -33.17 -12.66
N GLU A 77 28.43 -32.36 -13.58
CA GLU A 77 28.75 -32.44 -15.01
C GLU A 77 30.23 -32.16 -15.30
N GLU A 78 30.84 -31.18 -14.63
CA GLU A 78 32.28 -30.86 -14.77
C GLU A 78 33.22 -31.93 -14.18
N ARG A 79 32.71 -32.82 -13.32
CA ARG A 79 33.50 -33.90 -12.69
C ARG A 79 33.40 -35.24 -13.40
N ASN A 80 32.46 -35.39 -14.34
CA ASN A 80 32.30 -36.56 -15.19
C ASN A 80 33.02 -36.37 -16.53
#